data_AF-A0A645B5A0-F1
#
_entry.id   AF-A0A645B5A0-F1
#
_cell.length_a   1.000
_cell.length_b   1.000
_cell.length_c   1.000
_cell.angle_alpha   90.00
_cell.angle_beta   90.00
_cell.angle_gamma   90.00
#
_symmetry.space_group_name_H-M   'P 1'
#
loop_
_entity.id
_entity.type
_entity.pdbx_description
1 polymer ?
#
loop_
_entity_poly.entity_id
_entity_poly.type
_entity_poly.pdbx_seq_one_letter_code
_entity_poly.pdbx_strand_id
1 'polypeptide(L)'
;MQTDLTMPNCLDDIGIYDNILINHYRLNKHQLKNIESHITDGGILFVCGFGHKHKADSKIRKEDLIQPTDFEDISKFFELIEYNENQDDRGFFVTYIFRKKMI
;
A
#
# COMPACT_ATOMS: atom_id res chain seq x y z
N MET A 1 4.46 -18.28 -1.63
CA MET A 1 4.19 -18.33 -0.17
C MET A 1 2.89 -17.56 0.08
N GLN A 2 2.07 -17.99 1.03
CA GLN A 2 0.87 -17.27 1.44
C GLN A 2 1.00 -16.92 2.92
N THR A 3 0.68 -15.68 3.28
CA THR A 3 0.81 -15.14 4.63
C THR A 3 -0.51 -14.51 5.05
N ASP A 4 -0.92 -14.73 6.29
CA ASP A 4 -2.10 -14.06 6.87
C ASP A 4 -1.73 -12.66 7.35
N LEU A 5 -2.27 -11.65 6.67
CA LEU A 5 -1.99 -10.23 6.94
C LEU A 5 -2.73 -9.67 8.16
N THR A 6 -3.66 -10.44 8.75
CA THR A 6 -4.34 -10.06 9.99
C THR A 6 -3.46 -10.26 11.22
N MET A 7 -2.42 -11.09 11.10
CA MET A 7 -1.48 -11.35 12.17
C MET A 7 -0.52 -10.17 12.35
N PRO A 8 -0.24 -9.74 13.60
CA PRO A 8 0.87 -8.83 13.88
C PRO A 8 2.17 -9.42 13.34
N ASN A 9 3.07 -8.55 12.86
CA ASN A 9 4.44 -8.93 12.44
C ASN A 9 4.52 -9.96 11.30
N CYS A 10 3.42 -10.19 10.57
CA CYS A 10 3.37 -11.17 9.48
C CYS A 10 4.31 -10.86 8.30
N LEU A 11 4.82 -9.63 8.22
CA LEU A 11 5.73 -9.21 7.16
C LEU A 11 7.22 -9.36 7.53
N ASP A 12 7.55 -9.60 8.81
CA ASP A 12 8.93 -9.49 9.31
C ASP A 12 9.93 -10.44 8.61
N ASP A 13 9.44 -11.56 8.06
CA ASP A 13 10.28 -12.58 7.40
C ASP A 13 10.02 -12.71 5.89
N ILE A 14 9.42 -11.70 5.24
CA ILE A 14 9.12 -11.81 3.80
C ILE A 14 10.37 -11.70 2.92
N GLY A 15 11.50 -11.23 3.43
CA GLY A 15 12.73 -10.98 2.67
C GLY A 15 12.88 -9.53 2.20
N ILE A 16 13.86 -9.25 1.34
CA ILE A 16 14.13 -7.91 0.78
C ILE A 16 13.98 -7.98 -0.74
N TYR A 17 13.24 -7.03 -1.31
CA TYR A 17 12.88 -7.02 -2.73
C TYR A 17 13.19 -5.67 -3.38
N ASP A 18 13.40 -5.68 -4.70
CA ASP A 18 13.51 -4.44 -5.47
C ASP A 18 12.16 -3.75 -5.66
N ASN A 19 11.08 -4.53 -5.70
CA ASN A 19 9.74 -4.01 -5.92
C ASN A 19 8.73 -4.78 -5.06
N ILE A 20 7.80 -4.05 -4.46
CA ILE A 20 6.67 -4.62 -3.70
C ILE A 20 5.37 -4.09 -4.32
N LEU A 21 4.46 -5.01 -4.63
CA LEU A 21 3.12 -4.72 -5.12
C LEU A 21 2.08 -5.05 -4.04
N ILE A 22 1.34 -4.03 -3.61
CA ILE A 22 0.16 -4.17 -2.78
C ILE A 22 -1.06 -3.88 -3.66
N ASN A 23 -1.85 -4.92 -3.94
CA ASN A 23 -3.07 -4.78 -4.73
C ASN A 23 -4.28 -5.14 -3.88
N HIS A 24 -5.32 -4.30 -3.94
CA HIS A 24 -6.66 -4.60 -3.46
C HIS A 24 -6.75 -4.89 -1.94
N TYR A 25 -5.76 -4.42 -1.17
CA TYR A 25 -5.72 -4.58 0.28
C TYR A 25 -5.23 -3.29 0.94
N ARG A 26 -6.04 -2.73 1.85
CA ARG A 26 -5.58 -1.66 2.71
C ARG A 26 -4.77 -2.25 3.84
N LEU A 27 -3.45 -2.19 3.68
CA LEU A 27 -2.52 -2.54 4.75
C LEU A 27 -2.69 -1.58 5.93
N ASN A 28 -2.62 -2.08 7.15
CA ASN A 28 -2.65 -1.19 8.30
C ASN A 28 -1.36 -0.34 8.36
N LYS A 29 -1.45 0.87 8.93
CA LYS A 29 -0.33 1.83 8.95
C LYS A 29 0.94 1.29 9.61
N HIS A 30 0.80 0.39 10.59
CA HIS A 30 1.94 -0.20 11.30
C HIS A 30 2.72 -1.16 10.39
N GLN A 31 2.03 -2.07 9.73
CA GLN A 31 2.63 -2.98 8.75
C GLN A 31 3.22 -2.23 7.54
N LEU A 32 2.57 -1.13 7.12
CA LEU A 32 3.07 -0.29 6.04
C LEU A 32 4.44 0.36 6.38
N LYS A 33 4.70 0.67 7.65
CA LYS A 33 6.04 1.13 8.09
C LYS A 33 7.09 0.04 7.92
N ASN A 34 6.77 -1.21 8.28
CA ASN A 34 7.70 -2.33 8.18
C ASN A 34 8.11 -2.64 6.74
N ILE A 35 7.31 -2.25 5.74
CA ILE A 35 7.69 -2.45 4.32
C ILE A 35 9.02 -1.79 3.97
N GLU A 36 9.39 -0.70 4.65
CA GLU A 36 10.67 -0.04 4.45
C GLU A 36 11.87 -0.99 4.59
N SER A 37 11.86 -1.90 5.59
CA SER A 37 12.94 -2.86 5.80
C SER A 37 12.96 -4.02 4.80
N HIS A 38 11.92 -4.13 3.97
CA HIS A 38 11.74 -5.21 2.99
C HIS A 38 11.93 -4.75 1.55
N ILE A 39 12.33 -3.51 1.33
CA ILE A 39 12.58 -2.97 0.00
C ILE A 39 13.98 -2.37 -0.11
N THR A 40 14.66 -2.63 -1.22
CA THR A 40 15.99 -2.09 -1.52
C THR A 40 15.94 -0.59 -1.74
N ASP A 41 17.06 0.09 -1.51
CA ASP A 41 17.19 1.52 -1.80
C ASP A 41 16.95 1.80 -3.28
N GLY A 42 16.12 2.80 -3.58
CA GLY A 42 15.68 3.09 -4.95
C GLY A 42 14.60 2.15 -5.49
N GLY A 43 14.21 1.11 -4.74
CA GLY A 43 13.15 0.17 -5.08
C GLY A 43 11.76 0.79 -5.09
N ILE A 44 10.79 0.11 -5.72
CA ILE A 44 9.44 0.63 -5.96
C ILE A 44 8.38 -0.05 -5.08
N LEU A 45 7.65 0.76 -4.33
CA LEU A 45 6.43 0.34 -3.66
C LEU A 45 5.23 0.79 -4.49
N PHE A 46 4.53 -0.17 -5.09
CA PHE A 46 3.32 0.05 -5.87
C PHE A 46 2.11 -0.35 -5.03
N VAL A 47 1.19 0.59 -4.80
CA VAL A 47 -0.03 0.35 -4.03
C VAL A 47 -1.24 0.72 -4.87
N CYS A 48 -2.14 -0.22 -5.13
CA CYS A 48 -3.40 0.06 -5.80
C CYS A 48 -4.59 -0.65 -5.18
N GLY A 49 -5.78 -0.10 -5.37
CA GLY A 49 -7.02 -0.68 -4.84
C GLY A 49 -8.15 0.33 -4.80
N PHE A 50 -9.22 0.00 -4.09
CA PHE A 50 -10.35 0.90 -3.92
C PHE A 50 -9.96 2.12 -3.08
N GLY A 51 -10.15 3.30 -3.65
CA GLY A 51 -9.79 4.55 -3.01
C GLY A 51 -10.89 5.10 -2.11
N HIS A 52 -10.53 6.10 -1.32
CA HIS A 52 -11.42 6.80 -0.39
C HIS A 52 -12.76 7.31 -0.95
N LYS A 53 -12.89 7.52 -2.28
CA LYS A 53 -14.16 7.93 -2.93
C LYS A 53 -15.03 6.74 -3.37
N HIS A 54 -14.59 5.50 -3.20
CA HIS A 54 -15.36 4.32 -3.54
C HIS A 54 -16.60 4.21 -2.65
N LYS A 55 -17.73 3.79 -3.25
CA LYS A 55 -18.96 3.57 -2.52
C LYS A 55 -18.91 2.23 -1.80
N ALA A 56 -18.74 2.26 -0.49
CA ALA A 56 -18.74 1.04 0.32
C ALA A 56 -20.04 0.23 0.19
N ASP A 57 -19.90 -1.09 0.26
CA ASP A 57 -20.99 -2.07 0.21
C ASP A 57 -20.70 -3.26 1.15
N SER A 58 -21.47 -4.36 1.02
CA SER A 58 -21.31 -5.56 1.85
C SER A 58 -19.99 -6.32 1.63
N LYS A 59 -19.28 -6.06 0.53
CA LYS A 59 -18.02 -6.70 0.15
C LYS A 59 -16.82 -5.78 0.38
N ILE A 60 -16.98 -4.48 0.19
CA ILE A 60 -15.93 -3.47 0.33
C ILE A 60 -16.39 -2.46 1.37
N ARG A 61 -15.88 -2.56 2.59
CA ARG A 61 -16.26 -1.68 3.68
C ARG A 61 -15.40 -0.42 3.66
N LYS A 62 -15.79 0.60 4.43
CA LYS A 62 -15.05 1.87 4.50
C LYS A 62 -13.62 1.68 5.02
N GLU A 63 -13.43 0.74 5.94
CA GLU A 63 -12.13 0.38 6.48
C GLU A 63 -11.21 -0.25 5.44
N ASP A 64 -11.76 -0.88 4.39
CA ASP A 64 -11.01 -1.53 3.31
C ASP A 64 -10.52 -0.51 2.25
N LEU A 65 -10.98 0.75 2.33
CA LEU A 65 -10.64 1.80 1.36
C LEU A 65 -9.31 2.47 1.68
N ILE A 66 -8.42 2.53 0.68
CA ILE A 66 -7.13 3.21 0.78
C ILE A 66 -7.36 4.71 1.02
N GLN A 67 -6.79 5.22 2.10
CA GLN A 67 -6.84 6.63 2.47
C GLN A 67 -5.50 7.30 2.14
N PRO A 68 -5.49 8.56 1.67
CA PRO A 68 -4.25 9.31 1.52
C PRO A 68 -3.42 9.38 2.81
N THR A 69 -4.10 9.40 3.97
CA THR A 69 -3.46 9.45 5.28
C THR A 69 -2.76 8.15 5.68
N ASP A 70 -2.97 7.04 4.95
CA ASP A 70 -2.27 5.78 5.22
C ASP A 70 -0.76 5.90 4.99
N PHE A 71 -0.33 6.81 4.11
CA PHE A 71 1.06 6.95 3.68
C PHE A 71 1.84 8.08 4.40
N GLU A 72 1.20 8.85 5.29
CA GLU A 72 1.85 9.96 6.02
C GLU A 72 3.13 9.50 6.74
N ASP A 73 3.04 8.32 7.33
CA ASP A 73 4.05 7.70 8.16
C ASP A 73 5.27 7.16 7.37
N ILE A 74 5.10 6.85 6.08
CA ILE A 74 6.17 6.31 5.23
C ILE A 74 6.88 7.41 4.42
N SER A 75 6.35 8.63 4.41
CA SER A 75 6.91 9.80 3.68
C SER A 75 8.36 10.13 4.05
N LYS A 76 8.82 9.69 5.23
CA LYS A 76 10.23 9.82 5.66
C LYS A 76 11.15 8.99 4.78
N PHE A 77 10.74 7.78 4.43
CA PHE A 77 11.55 6.77 3.73
C PHE A 77 11.25 6.68 2.25
N PHE A 78 10.05 7.10 1.84
CA PHE A 78 9.57 6.98 0.47
C PHE A 78 9.27 8.34 -0.15
N GLU A 79 9.53 8.46 -1.44
CA GLU A 79 9.12 9.57 -2.30
C GLU A 79 7.95 9.11 -3.17
N LEU A 80 6.87 9.90 -3.25
CA LEU A 80 5.77 9.64 -4.17
C LEU A 80 6.18 10.05 -5.58
N ILE A 81 6.24 9.08 -6.49
CA ILE A 81 6.59 9.28 -7.90
C ILE A 81 5.34 9.54 -8.73
N GLU A 82 4.26 8.79 -8.46
CA GLU A 82 3.03 8.88 -9.23
C GLU A 82 1.80 8.61 -8.35
N TYR A 83 0.75 9.39 -8.58
CA TYR A 83 -0.57 9.18 -8.02
C TYR A 83 -1.61 9.30 -9.13
N ASN A 84 -2.45 8.27 -9.26
CA ASN A 84 -3.56 8.27 -10.21
C ASN A 84 -4.87 7.89 -9.51
N GLU A 85 -5.95 8.54 -9.96
CA GLU A 85 -7.32 8.17 -9.65
C GLU A 85 -8.00 7.69 -10.93
N ASN A 86 -8.76 6.61 -10.85
CA ASN A 86 -9.56 6.11 -11.96
C ASN A 86 -10.94 5.69 -11.45
N GLN A 87 -11.98 5.91 -12.23
CA GLN A 87 -13.31 5.41 -11.96
C GLN A 87 -13.86 4.67 -13.17
N ASP A 88 -14.29 3.42 -12.96
CA ASP A 88 -14.99 2.61 -13.94
C ASP A 88 -16.25 1.98 -13.33
N ASP A 89 -16.91 1.10 -14.08
CA ASP A 89 -18.14 0.40 -13.66
C ASP A 89 -17.97 -0.44 -12.37
N ARG A 90 -16.72 -0.80 -12.02
CA ARG A 90 -16.37 -1.55 -10.80
C ARG A 90 -16.15 -0.63 -9.60
N GLY A 91 -15.90 0.65 -9.83
CA GLY A 91 -15.82 1.68 -8.80
C GLY A 91 -14.60 2.59 -8.91
N PHE A 92 -14.31 3.30 -7.82
CA PHE A 92 -13.21 4.26 -7.73
C PHE A 92 -11.92 3.61 -7.22
N PHE A 93 -10.87 3.66 -8.03
CA PHE A 93 -9.55 3.11 -7.76
C PHE A 93 -8.51 4.21 -7.62
N VAL A 94 -7.51 3.92 -6.78
CA VAL A 94 -6.31 4.73 -6.63
C VAL A 94 -5.08 3.88 -6.89
N THR A 95 -4.06 4.51 -7.45
CA THR A 95 -2.73 3.95 -7.58
C THR A 95 -1.73 4.95 -7.01
N TYR A 96 -0.87 4.48 -6.12
CA TYR A 96 0.28 5.20 -5.60
C TYR A 96 1.54 4.43 -5.97
N ILE A 97 2.50 5.12 -6.57
CA ILE A 97 3.82 4.57 -6.87
C ILE A 97 4.83 5.37 -6.07
N PHE A 98 5.51 4.69 -5.15
CA PHE A 98 6.56 5.27 -4.34
C PHE A 98 7.91 4.69 -4.70
N ARG A 99 8.97 5.48 -4.52
CA ARG A 99 10.35 5.03 -4.56
C ARG A 99 10.95 5.13 -3.16
N LYS A 100 11.65 4.09 -2.70
CA LYS A 100 12.44 4.19 -1.47
C LYS A 100 13.62 5.15 -1.70
N LYS A 101 13.78 6.11 -0.80
CA LYS A 101 14.91 7.05 -0.82
C LYS A 101 16.20 6.29 -0.57
N MET A 102 17.28 6.71 -1.23
CA MET A 102 18.61 6.23 -0.90
C MET A 102 19.03 6.88 0.42
N ILE A 103 19.36 6.08 1.43
CA ILE A 103 19.78 6.53 2.77
C ILE A 103 21.26 6.17 2.99
#